data_AF-A0A357WRU6-F1
#
_entry.id   AF-A0A357WRU6-F1
#
_cell.length_a   1.000
_cell.length_b   1.000
_cell.length_c   1.000
_cell.angle_alpha   90.00
_cell.angle_beta   90.00
_cell.angle_gamma   90.00
#
_symmetry.space_group_name_H-M   'P 1'
#
loop_
_entity.id
_entity.type
_entity.pdbx_description
1 polymer ?
#
loop_
_entity_poly.entity_id
_entity_poly.type
_entity_poly.pdbx_seq_one_letter_code
_entity_poly.pdbx_strand_id
1 'polypeptide(L)'
;MRISKKLLSLVLAVGIGFTTAGILSAAADQIADAAVYAQGDLILEGSGIIKGDGIITKGKLSGGSNPWTTGHIYAADKVKVGELSDVNKPLVKNYNGEIINYIFKDYKNFPETTYFMNKSTEYKDGTKDLVIGWDESSGEKPSGFTLKADSFIRHLTVEYEVTLNIEVPQGQLRVIRAEHLTMNGTIAIKGGGRVILYVDRMFSGMNGKFNATGSSFGSTDQFTLIIDKGDNNISFNGARIGGHVIYTDNRLPLANIYMQGNLYTKGYIEMSGTAYIKGLVYVPNSRTQVQNSSYIMGRIITDYLTISGSSYVQKGSVSGLPSDVAEFIGDKNDGQAFDETQPSQTTTTASSTQSTQSTQTTQTTGTTTTQPTDDDDDDENDNGEVVITVTVARRMSIRLENGKILKNGDKFTMPKLGTIRYQVCTNNWDTNTYTDDGQGIAGQKVFEFTHQKNKERYLRVDNNRHFMPVRFHFVKGDYRKLTGVDKALSTPLESLSINFPLGATVNVKAYVKNQMVESRNLFIDSKLEWVNWNH
;
A
#
# COMPACT_ATOMS: atom_id res chain seq x y z
N MET A 1 -71.74 28.86 -6.83
CA MET A 1 -70.80 29.28 -5.77
C MET A 1 -69.51 28.50 -5.96
N ARG A 2 -68.42 29.22 -6.29
CA ARG A 2 -66.97 28.87 -6.32
C ARG A 2 -66.57 27.42 -6.64
N ILE A 3 -66.00 27.17 -7.83
CA ILE A 3 -64.54 27.13 -8.12
C ILE A 3 -63.77 26.21 -7.14
N SER A 4 -62.89 25.27 -7.51
CA SER A 4 -62.62 24.40 -8.67
C SER A 4 -61.30 23.68 -8.35
N LYS A 5 -61.18 22.42 -8.78
CA LYS A 5 -59.96 21.71 -9.22
C LYS A 5 -58.97 21.13 -8.18
N LYS A 6 -58.47 19.96 -8.62
CA LYS A 6 -57.20 19.27 -8.33
C LYS A 6 -57.28 18.28 -7.16
N LEU A 7 -56.72 17.07 -7.21
CA LEU A 7 -55.94 16.35 -8.22
C LEU A 7 -55.90 14.86 -7.81
N LEU A 8 -55.84 13.98 -8.80
CA LEU A 8 -55.13 12.69 -8.85
C LEU A 8 -54.93 11.86 -7.57
N SER A 9 -55.54 10.67 -7.59
CA SER A 9 -55.28 9.50 -6.76
C SER A 9 -53.90 8.89 -7.03
N LEU A 10 -53.15 8.54 -5.97
CA LEU A 10 -52.49 7.23 -5.81
C LEU A 10 -51.83 7.16 -4.42
N VAL A 11 -52.46 6.50 -3.45
CA VAL A 11 -51.71 5.92 -2.30
C VAL A 11 -52.32 4.55 -2.02
N LEU A 12 -51.65 3.53 -2.55
CA LEU A 12 -51.88 2.14 -2.21
C LEU A 12 -51.29 1.90 -0.82
N ALA A 13 -52.13 1.42 0.10
CA ALA A 13 -51.73 1.03 1.44
C ALA A 13 -50.78 -0.18 1.38
N VAL A 14 -49.56 -0.03 1.90
CA VAL A 14 -48.68 -1.16 2.22
C VAL A 14 -48.87 -1.48 3.69
N GLY A 15 -49.43 -2.66 3.94
CA GLY A 15 -49.60 -3.23 5.26
C GLY A 15 -48.26 -3.52 5.94
N ILE A 16 -48.23 -3.25 7.23
CA ILE A 16 -47.14 -3.57 8.16
C ILE A 16 -47.14 -5.09 8.39
N GLY A 17 -45.96 -5.71 8.34
CA GLY A 17 -45.77 -7.11 8.70
C GLY A 17 -44.30 -7.54 8.87
N PHE A 18 -43.79 -7.37 10.09
CA PHE A 18 -42.76 -8.19 10.77
C PHE A 18 -41.29 -8.25 10.28
N THR A 19 -40.44 -7.55 11.05
CA THR A 19 -39.18 -8.00 11.69
C THR A 19 -38.11 -8.73 10.86
N THR A 20 -37.12 -7.98 10.35
CA THR A 20 -35.70 -8.41 10.28
C THR A 20 -34.78 -7.19 10.36
N ALA A 21 -34.70 -6.55 11.53
CA ALA A 21 -33.62 -5.62 11.84
C ALA A 21 -32.76 -6.30 12.91
N GLY A 22 -31.61 -6.85 12.54
CA GLY A 22 -30.69 -7.44 13.53
C GLY A 22 -29.66 -8.49 13.07
N ILE A 23 -29.31 -8.62 11.78
CA ILE A 23 -28.32 -9.64 11.37
C ILE A 23 -27.09 -9.07 10.63
N LEU A 24 -27.08 -7.80 10.22
CA LEU A 24 -25.98 -7.29 9.40
C LEU A 24 -24.73 -6.81 10.14
N SER A 25 -24.69 -6.76 11.49
CA SER A 25 -23.51 -6.29 12.23
C SER A 25 -22.60 -7.39 12.81
N ALA A 26 -23.13 -8.56 13.17
CA ALA A 26 -22.35 -9.60 13.86
C ALA A 26 -21.36 -10.35 12.94
N ALA A 27 -21.60 -10.33 11.63
CA ALA A 27 -20.80 -11.06 10.64
C ALA A 27 -19.43 -10.42 10.38
N ALA A 28 -19.38 -9.08 10.30
CA ALA A 28 -18.15 -8.33 10.04
C ALA A 28 -17.19 -8.37 11.25
N ASP A 29 -17.74 -8.26 12.46
CA ASP A 29 -16.97 -8.35 13.72
C ASP A 29 -16.27 -9.71 13.87
N GLN A 30 -16.91 -10.80 13.43
CA GLN A 30 -16.31 -12.15 13.48
C GLN A 30 -15.14 -12.34 12.50
N ILE A 31 -15.15 -11.67 11.33
CA ILE A 31 -14.07 -11.78 10.34
C ILE A 31 -12.84 -10.98 10.76
N ALA A 32 -13.05 -9.79 11.31
CA ALA A 32 -11.97 -8.92 11.78
C ALA A 32 -11.19 -9.56 12.96
N ASP A 33 -11.86 -10.41 13.74
CA ASP A 33 -11.28 -11.04 14.92
C ASP A 33 -10.64 -12.41 14.71
N ALA A 34 -10.82 -13.04 13.54
CA ALA A 34 -10.28 -14.37 13.26
C ALA A 34 -8.77 -14.32 12.93
N ALA A 35 -7.99 -15.22 13.56
CA ALA A 35 -6.58 -15.43 13.25
C ALA A 35 -6.40 -16.10 11.87
N VAL A 36 -7.37 -16.91 11.45
CA VAL A 36 -7.36 -17.67 10.20
C VAL A 36 -8.64 -17.40 9.41
N TYR A 37 -8.49 -17.10 8.12
CA TYR A 37 -9.56 -17.15 7.12
C TYR A 37 -9.14 -18.09 5.98
N ALA A 38 -9.69 -19.30 5.99
CA ALA A 38 -9.47 -20.31 4.96
C ALA A 38 -10.65 -20.30 3.98
N GLN A 39 -10.39 -20.06 2.71
CA GLN A 39 -11.44 -20.12 1.70
C GLN A 39 -11.78 -21.58 1.42
N GLY A 40 -10.80 -22.43 1.09
CA GLY A 40 -10.91 -23.89 0.93
C GLY A 40 -10.51 -24.67 2.17
N ASP A 41 -9.70 -25.71 2.02
CA ASP A 41 -9.48 -26.69 3.09
C ASP A 41 -8.69 -26.12 4.29
N LEU A 42 -9.05 -26.60 5.48
CA LEU A 42 -8.34 -26.36 6.73
C LEU A 42 -8.01 -27.70 7.38
N ILE A 43 -6.72 -27.99 7.48
CA ILE A 43 -6.19 -29.26 8.00
C ILE A 43 -5.29 -29.00 9.21
N LEU A 44 -5.62 -29.63 10.34
CA LEU A 44 -4.93 -29.47 11.62
C LEU A 44 -4.37 -30.81 12.11
N GLU A 45 -3.07 -31.01 11.92
CA GLU A 45 -2.38 -32.28 12.19
C GLU A 45 -1.42 -32.18 13.38
N GLY A 46 -1.14 -33.32 14.02
CA GLY A 46 -0.25 -33.36 15.18
C GLY A 46 -0.75 -32.44 16.30
N SER A 47 0.11 -31.56 16.80
CA SER A 47 -0.19 -30.54 17.81
C SER A 47 -0.36 -29.14 17.20
N GLY A 48 -0.52 -29.05 15.88
CA GLY A 48 -0.77 -27.79 15.18
C GLY A 48 -2.08 -27.16 15.62
N ILE A 49 -2.07 -25.87 15.95
CA ILE A 49 -3.23 -25.22 16.59
C ILE A 49 -3.46 -23.78 16.11
N ILE A 50 -4.73 -23.38 16.05
CA ILE A 50 -5.13 -21.97 15.93
C ILE A 50 -5.33 -21.39 17.33
N LYS A 51 -4.54 -20.38 17.71
CA LYS A 51 -4.70 -19.65 18.97
C LYS A 51 -5.63 -18.46 18.75
N GLY A 52 -6.92 -18.68 18.95
CA GLY A 52 -8.01 -17.75 18.66
C GLY A 52 -8.99 -18.33 17.67
N ASP A 53 -9.81 -17.48 17.05
CA ASP A 53 -10.84 -17.95 16.14
C ASP A 53 -10.31 -18.20 14.72
N GLY A 54 -10.94 -19.15 14.02
CA GLY A 54 -10.69 -19.44 12.61
C GLY A 54 -12.01 -19.52 11.83
N ILE A 55 -11.96 -19.17 10.55
CA ILE A 55 -13.10 -19.26 9.63
C ILE A 55 -12.71 -20.16 8.46
N ILE A 56 -13.63 -21.03 8.05
CA ILE A 56 -13.55 -21.83 6.82
C ILE A 56 -14.86 -21.71 6.01
N THR A 57 -14.77 -21.45 4.70
CA THR A 57 -15.96 -21.10 3.89
C THR A 57 -16.37 -22.14 2.83
N LYS A 58 -15.46 -22.98 2.36
CA LYS A 58 -15.72 -24.16 1.49
C LYS A 58 -14.66 -25.23 1.79
N GLY A 59 -14.68 -26.34 1.04
CA GLY A 59 -13.67 -27.38 1.16
C GLY A 59 -13.89 -28.31 2.35
N LYS A 60 -12.80 -28.85 2.91
CA LYS A 60 -12.80 -29.81 4.01
C LYS A 60 -12.17 -29.22 5.26
N LEU A 61 -12.85 -29.38 6.40
CA LEU A 61 -12.27 -29.20 7.73
C LEU A 61 -11.91 -30.57 8.30
N SER A 62 -10.64 -30.81 8.62
CA SER A 62 -10.23 -32.07 9.26
C SER A 62 -8.95 -31.94 10.07
N GLY A 63 -8.67 -32.95 10.89
CA GLY A 63 -7.46 -32.96 11.70
C GLY A 63 -7.37 -34.15 12.63
N GLY A 64 -6.36 -34.13 13.50
CA GLY A 64 -6.14 -35.14 14.53
C GLY A 64 -7.08 -35.01 15.73
N SER A 65 -6.83 -35.81 16.76
CA SER A 65 -7.66 -35.84 17.98
C SER A 65 -7.39 -34.69 18.97
N ASN A 66 -6.29 -33.97 18.79
CA ASN A 66 -5.90 -32.83 19.65
C ASN A 66 -6.82 -31.62 19.44
N PRO A 67 -6.90 -30.68 20.41
CA PRO A 67 -7.62 -29.44 20.24
C PRO A 67 -7.12 -28.66 19.03
N TRP A 68 -8.03 -28.36 18.11
CA TRP A 68 -7.75 -27.62 16.87
C TRP A 68 -7.59 -26.12 17.07
N THR A 69 -8.21 -25.59 18.12
CA THR A 69 -8.21 -24.17 18.44
C THR A 69 -8.33 -23.91 19.94
N THR A 70 -7.86 -22.76 20.41
CA THR A 70 -8.18 -22.23 21.76
C THR A 70 -9.46 -21.38 21.79
N GLY A 71 -9.99 -21.01 20.62
CA GLY A 71 -11.26 -20.31 20.45
C GLY A 71 -12.25 -21.21 19.73
N HIS A 72 -12.77 -20.76 18.59
CA HIS A 72 -13.70 -21.52 17.75
C HIS A 72 -13.26 -21.56 16.28
N ILE A 73 -13.63 -22.65 15.60
CA ILE A 73 -13.59 -22.71 14.14
C ILE A 73 -15.01 -22.57 13.63
N TYR A 74 -15.29 -21.47 12.95
CA TYR A 74 -16.57 -21.23 12.29
C TYR A 74 -16.54 -21.80 10.88
N ALA A 75 -17.36 -22.80 10.61
CA ALA A 75 -17.47 -23.48 9.33
C ALA A 75 -18.77 -23.11 8.62
N ALA A 76 -18.69 -22.62 7.39
CA ALA A 76 -19.87 -22.33 6.58
C ALA A 76 -20.58 -23.62 6.12
N ASP A 77 -21.86 -23.49 5.74
CA ASP A 77 -22.74 -24.62 5.39
C ASP A 77 -22.17 -25.58 4.32
N LYS A 78 -21.32 -25.10 3.42
CA LYS A 78 -20.73 -25.90 2.32
C LYS A 78 -19.46 -26.66 2.73
N VAL A 79 -18.97 -26.47 3.95
CA VAL A 79 -17.75 -27.11 4.44
C VAL A 79 -18.04 -28.55 4.81
N LYS A 80 -17.24 -29.48 4.26
CA LYS A 80 -17.25 -30.88 4.66
C LYS A 80 -16.44 -31.04 5.94
N VAL A 81 -17.12 -31.08 7.08
CA VAL A 81 -16.48 -31.35 8.36
C VAL A 81 -16.22 -32.85 8.48
N GLY A 82 -14.94 -33.23 8.62
CA GLY A 82 -14.54 -34.60 8.90
C GLY A 82 -15.03 -35.08 10.27
N GLU A 83 -14.83 -36.37 10.59
CA GLU A 83 -15.20 -36.88 11.90
C GLU A 83 -14.48 -36.11 13.02
N LEU A 84 -15.27 -35.50 13.91
CA LEU A 84 -14.75 -34.72 15.03
C LEU A 84 -14.50 -35.65 16.23
N SER A 85 -13.29 -35.56 16.79
CA SER A 85 -13.02 -36.10 18.13
C SER A 85 -13.88 -35.37 19.17
N ASP A 86 -14.13 -36.00 20.32
CA ASP A 86 -14.95 -35.40 21.39
C ASP A 86 -14.44 -34.03 21.85
N VAL A 87 -13.12 -33.82 21.83
CA VAL A 87 -12.47 -32.55 22.17
C VAL A 87 -12.79 -31.45 21.16
N ASN A 88 -12.96 -31.78 19.87
CA ASN A 88 -13.17 -30.80 18.80
C ASN A 88 -14.65 -30.51 18.51
N LYS A 89 -15.57 -31.42 18.87
CA LYS A 89 -17.04 -31.20 18.74
C LYS A 89 -17.51 -29.84 19.27
N PRO A 90 -17.13 -29.38 20.48
CA PRO A 90 -17.59 -28.08 20.99
C PRO A 90 -16.87 -26.86 20.36
N LEU A 91 -15.73 -27.08 19.68
CA LEU A 91 -14.90 -26.02 19.12
C LEU A 91 -15.33 -25.61 17.71
N VAL A 92 -16.06 -26.47 17.01
CA VAL A 92 -16.57 -26.20 15.66
C VAL A 92 -17.99 -25.65 15.73
N LYS A 93 -18.21 -24.49 15.11
CA LYS A 93 -19.50 -23.78 15.07
C LYS A 93 -19.91 -23.49 13.63
N ASN A 94 -21.20 -23.28 13.41
CA ASN A 94 -21.67 -22.81 12.10
C ASN A 94 -21.26 -21.34 11.90
N TYR A 95 -20.79 -21.04 10.68
CA TYR A 95 -20.51 -19.68 10.25
C TYR A 95 -21.72 -19.11 9.49
N ASN A 96 -22.34 -18.09 10.08
CA ASN A 96 -23.51 -17.42 9.50
C ASN A 96 -23.17 -16.03 8.92
N GLY A 97 -21.89 -15.69 8.84
CA GLY A 97 -21.43 -14.40 8.34
C GLY A 97 -21.32 -14.33 6.82
N GLU A 98 -21.04 -13.13 6.30
CA GLU A 98 -20.82 -12.93 4.86
C GLU A 98 -19.51 -13.60 4.42
N ILE A 99 -19.58 -14.40 3.35
CA ILE A 99 -18.40 -15.02 2.77
C ILE A 99 -17.70 -14.00 1.87
N ILE A 100 -16.53 -13.55 2.29
CA ILE A 100 -15.65 -12.68 1.52
C ILE A 100 -14.78 -13.56 0.62
N ASN A 101 -14.87 -13.32 -0.69
CA ASN A 101 -13.99 -13.96 -1.68
C ASN A 101 -12.72 -13.13 -1.89
N TYR A 102 -11.68 -13.46 -1.14
CA TYR A 102 -10.37 -12.82 -1.29
C TYR A 102 -9.70 -13.29 -2.59
N ILE A 103 -9.14 -12.34 -3.34
CA ILE A 103 -8.35 -12.62 -4.54
C ILE A 103 -7.04 -11.85 -4.51
N PHE A 104 -5.97 -12.55 -4.87
CA PHE A 104 -4.67 -11.95 -5.11
C PHE A 104 -4.71 -11.26 -6.47
N LYS A 105 -4.52 -9.95 -6.45
CA LYS A 105 -4.36 -9.12 -7.64
C LYS A 105 -2.87 -8.88 -7.83
N ASP A 106 -2.36 -9.25 -9.00
CA ASP A 106 -0.95 -9.06 -9.34
C ASP A 106 -0.53 -7.60 -9.13
N TYR A 107 0.62 -7.44 -8.47
CA TYR A 107 1.38 -6.20 -8.46
C TYR A 107 2.06 -6.07 -9.83
N LYS A 108 1.49 -5.26 -10.71
CA LYS A 108 2.05 -5.00 -12.04
C LYS A 108 2.80 -3.68 -12.03
N ASN A 109 3.84 -3.60 -12.86
CA ASN A 109 4.67 -2.42 -13.19
C ASN A 109 5.91 -2.27 -12.31
N PHE A 110 6.89 -3.15 -12.50
CA PHE A 110 8.26 -2.84 -12.10
C PHE A 110 8.69 -1.56 -12.83
N PRO A 111 9.33 -0.58 -12.17
CA PRO A 111 9.76 0.64 -12.82
C PRO A 111 10.69 0.33 -13.99
N GLU A 112 10.33 0.79 -15.18
CA GLU A 112 11.14 0.64 -16.39
C GLU A 112 12.47 1.37 -16.28
N THR A 113 13.46 0.98 -17.09
CA THR A 113 14.79 1.63 -17.13
C THR A 113 14.70 3.15 -17.25
N THR A 114 13.71 3.66 -18.00
CA THR A 114 13.48 5.10 -18.21
C THR A 114 13.18 5.87 -16.92
N TYR A 115 12.64 5.21 -15.88
CA TYR A 115 12.43 5.81 -14.56
C TYR A 115 13.76 6.22 -13.90
N PHE A 116 14.82 5.46 -14.15
CA PHE A 116 16.12 5.60 -13.48
C PHE A 116 17.12 6.46 -14.27
N MET A 117 16.96 6.60 -15.60
CA MET A 117 17.93 7.25 -16.48
C MET A 117 18.28 8.71 -16.12
N ASN A 118 17.37 9.43 -15.46
CA ASN A 118 17.59 10.82 -15.04
C ASN A 118 18.15 10.95 -13.61
N LYS A 119 18.37 9.84 -12.91
CA LYS A 119 18.84 9.83 -11.52
C LYS A 119 20.35 10.04 -11.49
N SER A 120 20.81 10.81 -10.50
CA SER A 120 22.24 11.06 -10.28
C SER A 120 22.90 9.85 -9.59
N THR A 121 22.99 8.74 -10.31
CA THR A 121 23.62 7.50 -9.87
C THR A 121 24.35 6.85 -11.04
N GLU A 122 25.36 6.04 -10.73
CA GLU A 122 26.01 5.21 -11.75
C GLU A 122 25.17 3.96 -12.10
N TYR A 123 24.24 3.56 -11.24
CA TYR A 123 23.34 2.41 -11.40
C TYR A 123 21.99 2.87 -11.94
N LYS A 124 21.93 3.43 -13.14
CA LYS A 124 20.71 4.09 -13.67
C LYS A 124 20.04 3.36 -14.82
N ASP A 125 20.64 2.29 -15.31
CA ASP A 125 20.23 1.65 -16.55
C ASP A 125 20.18 0.11 -16.48
N GLY A 126 20.46 -0.49 -15.32
CA GLY A 126 20.46 -1.95 -15.16
C GLY A 126 21.65 -2.64 -15.81
N THR A 127 22.71 -1.92 -16.22
CA THR A 127 23.88 -2.53 -16.87
C THR A 127 25.03 -2.84 -15.91
N LYS A 128 25.06 -2.18 -14.75
CA LYS A 128 26.13 -2.30 -13.76
C LYS A 128 25.75 -3.20 -12.59
N ASP A 129 26.72 -3.96 -12.13
CA ASP A 129 26.63 -4.75 -10.91
C ASP A 129 27.00 -3.88 -9.69
N LEU A 130 26.38 -4.17 -8.55
CA LEU A 130 26.77 -3.66 -7.25
C LEU A 130 27.04 -4.84 -6.33
N VAL A 131 28.31 -5.04 -6.00
CA VAL A 131 28.75 -6.03 -5.02
C VAL A 131 29.25 -5.29 -3.80
N ILE A 132 28.65 -5.56 -2.64
CA ILE A 132 29.19 -5.17 -1.35
C ILE A 132 29.95 -6.38 -0.83
N GLY A 133 31.25 -6.20 -0.61
CA GLY A 133 32.17 -7.27 -0.27
C GLY A 133 33.43 -6.76 0.41
N TRP A 134 34.49 -7.56 0.34
CA TRP A 134 35.74 -7.33 1.08
C TRP A 134 36.92 -6.94 0.17
N ASP A 135 36.82 -7.19 -1.14
CA ASP A 135 37.93 -6.97 -2.08
C ASP A 135 37.67 -5.74 -2.96
N GLU A 136 37.98 -4.54 -2.44
CA GLU A 136 37.85 -3.31 -3.22
C GLU A 136 38.69 -3.30 -4.51
N SER A 137 39.74 -4.14 -4.59
CA SER A 137 40.59 -4.24 -5.78
C SER A 137 39.91 -4.94 -6.96
N SER A 138 38.85 -5.72 -6.71
CA SER A 138 38.00 -6.35 -7.72
C SER A 138 36.90 -5.42 -8.25
N GLY A 139 36.75 -4.23 -7.66
CA GLY A 139 35.67 -3.27 -7.97
C GLY A 139 34.46 -3.38 -7.03
N GLU A 140 34.52 -4.23 -6.01
CA GLU A 140 33.53 -4.28 -4.92
C GLU A 140 33.49 -2.97 -4.13
N LYS A 141 32.33 -2.67 -3.55
CA LYS A 141 32.19 -1.58 -2.59
C LYS A 141 32.39 -2.11 -1.17
N PRO A 142 33.04 -1.34 -0.28
CA PRO A 142 33.25 -1.76 1.09
C PRO A 142 31.94 -1.85 1.89
N SER A 143 31.98 -2.63 2.97
CA SER A 143 30.90 -2.63 3.98
C SER A 143 30.60 -1.22 4.48
N GLY A 144 29.32 -0.87 4.54
CA GLY A 144 28.84 0.46 4.90
C GLY A 144 28.65 1.40 3.69
N PHE A 145 28.97 0.96 2.47
CA PHE A 145 28.65 1.71 1.26
C PHE A 145 27.17 2.14 1.25
N THR A 146 26.92 3.38 0.83
CA THR A 146 25.60 4.00 0.94
C THR A 146 25.05 4.39 -0.42
N LEU A 147 23.91 3.79 -0.79
CA LEU A 147 23.10 4.23 -1.91
C LEU A 147 22.22 5.42 -1.48
N LYS A 148 22.34 6.54 -2.20
CA LYS A 148 21.63 7.80 -1.92
C LYS A 148 20.69 8.23 -3.05
N ALA A 149 20.51 7.40 -4.07
CA ALA A 149 19.74 7.69 -5.27
C ALA A 149 18.91 6.46 -5.66
N ASP A 150 17.75 6.69 -6.29
CA ASP A 150 17.01 5.60 -6.95
C ASP A 150 17.93 4.94 -7.96
N SER A 151 17.94 3.61 -8.01
CA SER A 151 18.94 2.86 -8.76
C SER A 151 18.35 1.61 -9.41
N PHE A 152 18.79 1.31 -10.63
CA PHE A 152 18.57 0.06 -11.33
C PHE A 152 19.90 -0.66 -11.55
N ILE A 153 20.04 -1.80 -10.89
CA ILE A 153 21.25 -2.59 -10.76
C ILE A 153 21.04 -3.93 -11.49
N ARG A 154 22.06 -4.41 -12.20
CA ARG A 154 22.02 -5.71 -12.87
C ARG A 154 22.08 -6.86 -11.86
N HIS A 155 23.22 -7.04 -11.21
CA HIS A 155 23.37 -7.95 -10.06
C HIS A 155 23.62 -7.14 -8.79
N LEU A 156 22.70 -7.23 -7.83
CA LEU A 156 22.89 -6.73 -6.48
C LEU A 156 23.31 -7.88 -5.58
N THR A 157 24.57 -7.85 -5.13
CA THR A 157 25.13 -8.83 -4.21
C THR A 157 25.54 -8.14 -2.92
N VAL A 158 25.03 -8.65 -1.79
CA VAL A 158 25.51 -8.26 -0.46
C VAL A 158 26.08 -9.51 0.21
N GLU A 159 27.39 -9.57 0.30
CA GLU A 159 28.11 -10.73 0.84
C GLU A 159 27.91 -10.91 2.35
N TYR A 160 28.41 -12.02 2.87
CA TYR A 160 28.27 -12.35 4.29
C TYR A 160 28.94 -11.28 5.18
N GLU A 161 28.27 -10.94 6.30
CA GLU A 161 28.73 -9.99 7.32
C GLU A 161 29.00 -8.54 6.88
N VAL A 162 28.77 -8.20 5.60
CA VAL A 162 28.86 -6.81 5.14
C VAL A 162 27.50 -6.13 5.07
N THR A 163 27.50 -4.79 5.04
CA THR A 163 26.28 -3.98 5.06
C THR A 163 26.19 -3.05 3.86
N LEU A 164 25.08 -3.11 3.14
CA LEU A 164 24.62 -2.06 2.23
C LEU A 164 23.73 -1.09 3.00
N ASN A 165 24.08 0.20 3.01
CA ASN A 165 23.18 1.25 3.50
C ASN A 165 22.36 1.82 2.35
N ILE A 166 21.07 2.06 2.59
CA ILE A 166 20.21 2.83 1.70
C ILE A 166 19.73 4.06 2.47
N GLU A 167 20.14 5.25 2.05
CA GLU A 167 19.79 6.50 2.70
C GLU A 167 18.53 7.11 2.09
N VAL A 168 17.52 7.31 2.95
CA VAL A 168 16.23 7.90 2.59
C VAL A 168 15.81 8.90 3.66
N PRO A 169 15.84 10.21 3.36
CA PRO A 169 15.32 11.23 4.27
C PRO A 169 13.85 11.00 4.63
N GLN A 170 13.44 11.54 5.78
CA GLN A 170 12.06 11.40 6.26
C GLN A 170 11.04 11.90 5.24
N GLY A 171 9.96 11.15 5.06
CA GLY A 171 8.88 11.48 4.14
C GLY A 171 9.23 11.35 2.65
N GLN A 172 10.37 10.72 2.33
CA GLN A 172 10.75 10.35 0.96
C GLN A 172 10.64 8.84 0.75
N LEU A 173 10.44 8.48 -0.52
CA LEU A 173 10.42 7.11 -1.02
C LEU A 173 11.66 6.90 -1.92
N ARG A 174 12.39 5.83 -1.68
CA ARG A 174 13.54 5.40 -2.49
C ARG A 174 13.18 4.13 -3.24
N VAL A 175 13.44 4.13 -4.54
CA VAL A 175 13.14 2.99 -5.41
C VAL A 175 14.43 2.37 -5.90
N ILE A 176 14.66 1.12 -5.54
CA ILE A 176 15.77 0.31 -6.03
C ILE A 176 15.19 -0.84 -6.84
N ARG A 177 15.74 -1.11 -8.02
CA ARG A 177 15.46 -2.31 -8.80
C ARG A 177 16.76 -3.09 -8.99
N ALA A 178 16.68 -4.40 -8.82
CA ALA A 178 17.75 -5.33 -9.14
C ALA A 178 17.21 -6.38 -10.12
N GLU A 179 17.89 -6.62 -11.25
CA GLU A 179 17.50 -7.75 -12.11
C GLU A 179 17.73 -9.07 -11.36
N HIS A 180 18.86 -9.14 -10.64
CA HIS A 180 19.25 -10.29 -9.84
C HIS A 180 19.63 -9.88 -8.43
N LEU A 181 19.13 -10.61 -7.42
CA LEU A 181 19.51 -10.42 -6.02
C LEU A 181 20.20 -11.66 -5.45
N THR A 182 21.34 -11.43 -4.79
CA THR A 182 22.01 -12.36 -3.87
C THR A 182 22.25 -11.67 -2.53
N MET A 183 21.77 -12.27 -1.43
CA MET A 183 21.67 -11.59 -0.14
C MET A 183 22.10 -12.46 1.07
N ASN A 184 23.35 -12.29 1.50
CA ASN A 184 23.89 -12.96 2.68
C ASN A 184 24.26 -11.99 3.82
N GLY A 185 24.43 -10.70 3.51
CA GLY A 185 24.78 -9.65 4.47
C GLY A 185 23.58 -8.91 5.03
N THR A 186 23.70 -7.58 5.13
CA THR A 186 22.64 -6.70 5.66
C THR A 186 22.32 -5.57 4.69
N ILE A 187 21.04 -5.36 4.39
CA ILE A 187 20.53 -4.11 3.81
C ILE A 187 19.94 -3.29 4.96
N ALA A 188 20.57 -2.17 5.28
CA ALA A 188 20.15 -1.28 6.36
C ALA A 188 19.55 0.00 5.78
N ILE A 189 18.38 0.40 6.28
CA ILE A 189 17.75 1.67 5.92
C ILE A 189 18.24 2.76 6.86
N LYS A 190 18.67 3.88 6.30
CA LYS A 190 19.16 5.06 7.04
C LYS A 190 18.24 6.25 6.76
N GLY A 191 17.92 6.99 7.82
CA GLY A 191 16.94 8.07 7.78
C GLY A 191 15.51 7.57 8.11
N GLY A 192 14.53 8.47 7.99
CA GLY A 192 13.13 8.21 8.32
C GLY A 192 12.23 7.92 7.12
N GLY A 193 12.79 7.76 5.92
CA GLY A 193 12.04 7.46 4.71
C GLY A 193 11.78 5.97 4.49
N ARG A 194 11.24 5.64 3.31
CA ARG A 194 10.84 4.28 2.93
C ARG A 194 11.59 3.80 1.70
N VAL A 195 11.83 2.49 1.61
CA VAL A 195 12.48 1.83 0.48
C VAL A 195 11.56 0.80 -0.13
N ILE A 196 11.45 0.82 -1.46
CA ILE A 196 10.94 -0.29 -2.24
C ILE A 196 12.12 -0.92 -2.99
N LEU A 197 12.37 -2.20 -2.74
CA LEU A 197 13.33 -3.00 -3.49
C LEU A 197 12.57 -3.94 -4.41
N TYR A 198 12.62 -3.65 -5.71
CA TYR A 198 12.15 -4.52 -6.78
C TYR A 198 13.26 -5.51 -7.15
N VAL A 199 12.91 -6.78 -7.29
CA VAL A 199 13.80 -7.87 -7.67
C VAL A 199 13.15 -8.67 -8.78
N ASP A 200 13.71 -8.63 -9.97
CA ASP A 200 13.13 -9.36 -11.10
C ASP A 200 13.33 -10.88 -10.89
N ARG A 201 14.52 -11.27 -10.41
CA ARG A 201 14.85 -12.67 -10.14
C ARG A 201 15.73 -12.84 -8.90
N MET A 202 15.34 -13.75 -8.02
CA MET A 202 16.24 -14.24 -6.96
C MET A 202 17.18 -15.30 -7.56
N PHE A 203 18.48 -15.26 -7.23
CA PHE A 203 19.48 -16.16 -7.86
C PHE A 203 20.12 -17.17 -6.88
N SER A 204 20.47 -16.77 -5.66
CA SER A 204 20.92 -17.66 -4.55
C SER A 204 21.19 -16.88 -3.27
N GLY A 205 21.24 -17.58 -2.12
CA GLY A 205 21.69 -17.03 -0.84
C GLY A 205 20.75 -15.96 -0.30
N MET A 206 19.63 -16.36 0.28
CA MET A 206 18.65 -15.46 0.89
C MET A 206 18.61 -15.71 2.38
N ASN A 207 19.78 -15.52 2.98
CA ASN A 207 20.06 -15.77 4.40
C ASN A 207 20.35 -14.46 5.14
N GLY A 208 20.39 -13.35 4.41
CA GLY A 208 20.74 -12.04 4.94
C GLY A 208 19.60 -11.35 5.70
N LYS A 209 19.89 -10.11 6.08
CA LYS A 209 19.05 -9.26 6.91
C LYS A 209 18.57 -8.07 6.09
N PHE A 210 17.27 -7.88 6.03
CA PHE A 210 16.62 -6.76 5.35
C PHE A 210 15.97 -5.87 6.40
N ASN A 211 16.49 -4.65 6.55
CA ASN A 211 16.04 -3.70 7.58
C ASN A 211 15.92 -4.37 8.97
N ALA A 212 16.93 -5.16 9.31
CA ALA A 212 16.96 -5.95 10.53
C ALA A 212 18.41 -6.15 10.99
N THR A 213 18.57 -6.49 12.26
CA THR A 213 19.84 -6.89 12.86
C THR A 213 19.76 -8.33 13.36
N GLY A 214 20.85 -8.82 13.99
CA GLY A 214 20.85 -10.12 14.66
C GLY A 214 19.92 -10.19 15.87
N SER A 215 19.44 -9.07 16.40
CA SER A 215 18.64 -9.01 17.63
C SER A 215 17.35 -8.18 17.51
N SER A 216 17.21 -7.34 16.49
CA SER A 216 16.07 -6.43 16.33
C SER A 216 15.61 -6.31 14.88
N PHE A 217 14.41 -5.76 14.69
CA PHE A 217 13.85 -5.38 13.39
C PHE A 217 13.77 -3.86 13.30
N GLY A 218 14.01 -3.32 12.12
CA GLY A 218 13.64 -1.94 11.80
C GLY A 218 12.12 -1.80 11.66
N SER A 219 11.63 -0.57 11.52
CA SER A 219 10.21 -0.33 11.31
C SER A 219 9.72 -0.99 10.02
N THR A 220 8.62 -1.72 10.11
CA THR A 220 8.03 -2.46 8.97
C THR A 220 7.64 -1.52 7.82
N ASP A 221 7.30 -0.27 8.13
CA ASP A 221 6.90 0.72 7.14
C ASP A 221 8.06 1.22 6.28
N GLN A 222 9.31 1.01 6.71
CA GLN A 222 10.48 1.54 6.01
C GLN A 222 10.94 0.67 4.85
N PHE A 223 10.48 -0.57 4.75
CA PHE A 223 10.99 -1.51 3.76
C PHE A 223 9.91 -2.37 3.14
N THR A 224 9.86 -2.39 1.81
CA THR A 224 9.04 -3.32 1.03
C THR A 224 9.90 -4.00 -0.03
N LEU A 225 9.91 -5.32 -0.02
CA LEU A 225 10.59 -6.17 -0.99
C LEU A 225 9.56 -6.74 -1.95
N ILE A 226 9.75 -6.51 -3.25
CA ILE A 226 8.88 -7.02 -4.31
C ILE A 226 9.70 -7.91 -5.22
N ILE A 227 9.31 -9.16 -5.33
CA ILE A 227 10.03 -10.16 -6.11
C ILE A 227 9.11 -10.71 -7.19
N ASP A 228 9.53 -10.63 -8.46
CA ASP A 228 8.77 -11.19 -9.57
C ASP A 228 8.90 -12.71 -9.61
N LYS A 229 10.15 -13.21 -9.63
CA LYS A 229 10.48 -14.63 -9.78
C LYS A 229 11.57 -15.11 -8.85
N GLY A 230 11.49 -16.38 -8.48
CA GLY A 230 12.59 -17.11 -7.85
C GLY A 230 13.13 -18.17 -8.79
N ASP A 231 14.46 -18.35 -8.85
CA ASP A 231 14.98 -19.55 -9.49
C ASP A 231 14.57 -20.82 -8.72
N ASN A 232 14.52 -21.94 -9.44
CA ASN A 232 14.19 -23.24 -8.88
C ASN A 232 15.13 -23.55 -7.69
N ASN A 233 14.56 -23.88 -6.53
CA ASN A 233 15.25 -24.17 -5.25
C ASN A 233 15.65 -22.97 -4.40
N ILE A 234 15.21 -21.75 -4.71
CA ILE A 234 15.44 -20.62 -3.82
C ILE A 234 14.40 -20.61 -2.70
N SER A 235 14.89 -20.40 -1.48
CA SER A 235 14.10 -20.21 -0.28
C SER A 235 14.65 -19.02 0.50
N PHE A 236 13.80 -18.35 1.27
CA PHE A 236 14.31 -17.56 2.39
C PHE A 236 14.73 -18.56 3.47
N ASN A 237 16.03 -18.63 3.76
CA ASN A 237 16.56 -19.58 4.73
C ASN A 237 17.40 -18.85 5.80
N GLY A 238 16.88 -18.73 7.02
CA GLY A 238 17.56 -17.96 8.07
C GLY A 238 17.53 -16.45 7.86
N ALA A 239 16.79 -15.96 6.86
CA ALA A 239 16.63 -14.54 6.61
C ALA A 239 15.93 -13.82 7.76
N ARG A 240 16.27 -12.54 7.94
CA ARG A 240 15.54 -11.63 8.84
C ARG A 240 15.01 -10.44 8.08
N ILE A 241 13.72 -10.15 8.21
CA ILE A 241 13.06 -9.10 7.43
C ILE A 241 12.22 -8.22 8.34
N GLY A 242 12.57 -6.94 8.45
CA GLY A 242 11.73 -5.89 9.06
C GLY A 242 11.06 -5.07 7.97
N GLY A 243 9.96 -5.57 7.42
CA GLY A 243 9.30 -4.97 6.26
C GLY A 243 8.30 -5.91 5.61
N HIS A 244 7.67 -5.41 4.56
CA HIS A 244 6.69 -6.17 3.78
C HIS A 244 7.38 -6.94 2.64
N VAL A 245 6.84 -8.10 2.30
CA VAL A 245 7.29 -8.92 1.16
C VAL A 245 6.12 -9.19 0.24
N ILE A 246 6.31 -8.90 -1.04
CA ILE A 246 5.40 -9.24 -2.12
C ILE A 246 6.15 -10.20 -3.03
N TYR A 247 5.60 -11.39 -3.22
CA TYR A 247 6.19 -12.43 -4.07
C TYR A 247 5.18 -12.89 -5.11
N THR A 248 5.53 -12.80 -6.40
CA THR A 248 4.61 -13.09 -7.50
C THR A 248 4.94 -14.36 -8.28
N ASP A 249 5.84 -15.21 -7.79
CA ASP A 249 6.00 -16.54 -8.35
C ASP A 249 5.09 -17.58 -7.67
N ASN A 250 5.11 -18.81 -8.18
CA ASN A 250 4.17 -19.86 -7.82
C ASN A 250 4.51 -20.61 -6.52
N ARG A 251 5.75 -20.50 -6.02
CA ARG A 251 6.17 -21.17 -4.78
C ARG A 251 7.25 -20.36 -4.05
N LEU A 252 7.07 -20.18 -2.75
CA LEU A 252 8.03 -19.52 -1.85
C LEU A 252 8.27 -20.39 -0.61
N PRO A 253 9.35 -21.18 -0.56
CA PRO A 253 9.73 -21.88 0.66
C PRO A 253 10.34 -20.89 1.68
N LEU A 254 9.91 -21.04 2.94
CA LEU A 254 10.26 -20.17 4.07
C LEU A 254 10.82 -21.02 5.22
N ALA A 255 12.12 -21.24 5.22
CA ALA A 255 12.80 -22.06 6.23
C ALA A 255 13.51 -21.17 7.25
N ASN A 256 13.25 -21.34 8.55
CA ASN A 256 13.95 -20.59 9.60
C ASN A 256 13.96 -19.05 9.41
N ILE A 257 12.97 -18.50 8.70
CA ILE A 257 12.84 -17.07 8.47
C ILE A 257 12.32 -16.39 9.74
N TYR A 258 12.74 -15.15 9.99
CA TYR A 258 12.13 -14.28 10.99
C TYR A 258 11.68 -13.00 10.32
N MET A 259 10.37 -12.75 10.31
CA MET A 259 9.79 -11.61 9.62
C MET A 259 8.87 -10.81 10.55
N GLN A 260 8.98 -9.50 10.50
CA GLN A 260 7.97 -8.56 10.99
C GLN A 260 7.51 -7.71 9.81
N GLY A 261 6.21 -7.70 9.56
CA GLY A 261 5.58 -7.13 8.38
C GLY A 261 4.74 -8.17 7.64
N ASN A 262 4.16 -7.76 6.52
CA ASN A 262 3.19 -8.58 5.80
C ASN A 262 3.83 -9.34 4.64
N LEU A 263 3.36 -10.55 4.40
CA LEU A 263 3.69 -11.37 3.25
C LEU A 263 2.47 -11.48 2.32
N TYR A 264 2.61 -11.03 1.08
CA TYR A 264 1.61 -11.16 0.03
C TYR A 264 2.15 -12.07 -1.07
N THR A 265 1.40 -13.10 -1.43
CA THR A 265 1.78 -13.96 -2.56
C THR A 265 0.59 -14.64 -3.21
N LYS A 266 0.66 -14.85 -4.53
CA LYS A 266 -0.24 -15.79 -5.23
C LYS A 266 0.26 -17.22 -5.20
N GLY A 267 1.52 -17.42 -4.86
CA GLY A 267 2.19 -18.71 -4.82
C GLY A 267 1.96 -19.47 -3.53
N TYR A 268 2.22 -20.76 -3.58
CA TYR A 268 2.22 -21.65 -2.43
C TYR A 268 3.36 -21.29 -1.46
N ILE A 269 3.05 -21.23 -0.16
CA ILE A 269 4.07 -21.02 0.88
C ILE A 269 4.23 -22.24 1.79
N GLU A 270 5.48 -22.51 2.14
CA GLU A 270 5.88 -23.61 3.01
C GLU A 270 6.77 -23.09 4.14
N MET A 271 6.19 -22.91 5.33
CA MET A 271 6.93 -22.53 6.52
C MET A 271 7.43 -23.77 7.25
N SER A 272 8.73 -23.83 7.49
CA SER A 272 9.39 -24.97 8.14
C SER A 272 10.54 -24.54 9.07
N GLY A 273 11.01 -25.50 9.87
CA GLY A 273 12.04 -25.28 10.88
C GLY A 273 11.50 -24.45 12.03
N THR A 274 12.14 -23.30 12.30
CA THR A 274 11.72 -22.32 13.32
C THR A 274 11.24 -21.01 12.69
N ALA A 275 10.53 -21.09 11.55
CA ALA A 275 10.07 -19.91 10.84
C ALA A 275 9.02 -19.11 11.64
N TYR A 276 9.12 -17.79 11.61
CA TYR A 276 8.22 -16.87 12.30
C TYR A 276 7.85 -15.68 11.42
N ILE A 277 6.55 -15.36 11.37
CA ILE A 277 6.03 -14.13 10.76
C ILE A 277 5.14 -13.39 11.76
N LYS A 278 5.44 -12.11 12.01
CA LYS A 278 4.56 -11.17 12.71
C LYS A 278 3.90 -10.23 11.71
N GLY A 279 2.64 -10.46 11.38
CA GLY A 279 1.91 -9.64 10.40
C GLY A 279 0.87 -10.44 9.62
N LEU A 280 0.41 -9.87 8.51
CA LEU A 280 -0.52 -10.52 7.60
C LEU A 280 0.21 -11.53 6.70
N VAL A 281 -0.36 -12.72 6.53
CA VAL A 281 0.00 -13.67 5.48
C VAL A 281 -1.19 -13.77 4.52
N TYR A 282 -1.06 -13.17 3.34
CA TYR A 282 -2.11 -13.05 2.33
C TYR A 282 -1.81 -13.93 1.11
N VAL A 283 -2.43 -15.12 1.09
CA VAL A 283 -2.25 -16.17 0.09
C VAL A 283 -3.61 -16.69 -0.42
N PRO A 284 -4.53 -15.78 -0.81
CA PRO A 284 -5.95 -16.11 -0.90
C PRO A 284 -6.31 -17.10 -2.01
N ASN A 285 -5.45 -17.31 -3.01
CA ASN A 285 -5.71 -18.22 -4.13
C ASN A 285 -4.80 -19.46 -4.14
N SER A 286 -4.04 -19.68 -3.07
CA SER A 286 -3.08 -20.78 -3.02
C SER A 286 -2.98 -21.39 -1.63
N ARG A 287 -2.06 -22.34 -1.52
CA ARG A 287 -1.81 -23.15 -0.34
C ARG A 287 -0.82 -22.46 0.61
N THR A 288 -1.07 -22.63 1.89
CA THR A 288 -0.15 -22.32 2.98
C THR A 288 0.05 -23.56 3.83
N GLN A 289 1.31 -23.89 4.14
CA GLN A 289 1.64 -24.89 5.13
C GLN A 289 2.50 -24.28 6.24
N VAL A 290 2.07 -24.49 7.48
CA VAL A 290 2.81 -24.08 8.68
C VAL A 290 3.19 -25.33 9.45
N GLN A 291 4.47 -25.70 9.42
CA GLN A 291 4.93 -27.00 9.92
C GLN A 291 6.03 -26.84 10.98
N ASN A 292 6.36 -27.96 11.64
CA ASN A 292 7.42 -28.07 12.65
C ASN A 292 7.18 -27.12 13.82
N SER A 293 8.12 -26.23 14.13
CA SER A 293 8.02 -25.25 15.22
C SER A 293 7.75 -23.84 14.70
N SER A 294 7.22 -23.73 13.48
CA SER A 294 6.96 -22.44 12.84
C SER A 294 5.69 -21.80 13.38
N TYR A 295 5.58 -20.47 13.35
CA TYR A 295 4.37 -19.80 13.79
C TYR A 295 4.11 -18.45 13.12
N ILE A 296 2.84 -18.06 13.11
CA ILE A 296 2.40 -16.75 12.62
C ILE A 296 1.71 -16.03 13.79
N MET A 297 2.12 -14.79 14.08
CA MET A 297 1.42 -13.89 14.99
C MET A 297 0.84 -12.72 14.20
N GLY A 298 -0.45 -12.78 13.89
CA GLY A 298 -1.11 -11.83 13.02
C GLY A 298 -2.39 -12.43 12.46
N ARG A 299 -2.53 -12.40 11.13
CA ARG A 299 -3.69 -12.97 10.44
C ARG A 299 -3.22 -13.73 9.20
N ILE A 300 -3.87 -14.84 8.89
CA ILE A 300 -3.70 -15.53 7.62
C ILE A 300 -5.01 -15.53 6.83
N ILE A 301 -4.91 -15.22 5.54
CA ILE A 301 -5.99 -15.35 4.56
C ILE A 301 -5.46 -16.25 3.44
N THR A 302 -6.05 -17.44 3.26
CA THR A 302 -5.53 -18.43 2.31
C THR A 302 -6.62 -19.30 1.69
N ASP A 303 -6.36 -19.94 0.55
CA ASP A 303 -7.32 -20.93 0.00
C ASP A 303 -7.17 -22.28 0.69
N TYR A 304 -5.96 -22.73 1.01
CA TYR A 304 -5.76 -24.02 1.66
C TYR A 304 -4.75 -23.87 2.78
N LEU A 305 -5.09 -24.32 3.99
CA LEU A 305 -4.19 -24.26 5.14
C LEU A 305 -3.93 -25.65 5.74
N THR A 306 -2.66 -26.01 5.90
CA THR A 306 -2.24 -27.05 6.84
C THR A 306 -1.44 -26.46 7.98
N ILE A 307 -1.81 -26.78 9.22
CA ILE A 307 -1.01 -26.52 10.42
C ILE A 307 -0.63 -27.87 11.01
N SER A 308 0.66 -28.15 11.13
CA SER A 308 1.17 -29.45 11.60
C SER A 308 2.41 -29.35 12.49
N GLY A 309 2.73 -30.44 13.19
CA GLY A 309 3.84 -30.46 14.15
C GLY A 309 3.45 -29.75 15.44
N SER A 310 4.28 -28.81 15.89
CA SER A 310 4.03 -27.94 17.05
C SER A 310 3.75 -26.49 16.64
N SER A 311 3.38 -26.26 15.38
CA SER A 311 3.19 -24.94 14.82
C SER A 311 1.89 -24.30 15.28
N TYR A 312 1.79 -22.98 15.17
CA TYR A 312 0.56 -22.29 15.49
C TYR A 312 0.35 -21.00 14.69
N VAL A 313 -0.91 -20.63 14.53
CA VAL A 313 -1.32 -19.30 14.06
C VAL A 313 -2.07 -18.63 15.20
N GLN A 314 -1.62 -17.46 15.62
CA GLN A 314 -2.24 -16.68 16.68
C GLN A 314 -2.65 -15.31 16.16
N LYS A 315 -3.78 -14.80 16.62
CA LYS A 315 -4.18 -13.42 16.34
C LYS A 315 -3.09 -12.44 16.80
N GLY A 316 -2.76 -11.48 15.96
CA GLY A 316 -1.85 -10.38 16.27
C GLY A 316 -2.23 -9.13 15.50
N SER A 317 -1.62 -8.01 15.86
CA SER A 317 -1.82 -6.74 15.14
C SER A 317 -1.33 -6.87 13.70
N VAL A 318 -2.16 -6.39 12.77
CA VAL A 318 -1.85 -6.32 11.35
C VAL A 318 -2.20 -4.91 10.85
N SER A 319 -1.35 -4.36 10.00
CA SER A 319 -1.57 -3.08 9.31
C SER A 319 -1.26 -3.27 7.83
N GLY A 320 -1.97 -2.58 6.94
CA GLY A 320 -1.64 -2.62 5.51
C GLY A 320 -0.28 -2.01 5.19
N LEU A 321 0.09 -2.08 3.92
CA LEU A 321 1.25 -1.36 3.38
C LEU A 321 1.14 0.14 3.67
N PRO A 322 2.28 0.84 3.84
CA PRO A 322 2.28 2.28 3.94
C PRO A 322 1.64 2.92 2.70
N SER A 323 0.89 4.01 2.88
CA SER A 323 0.02 4.54 1.82
C SER A 323 0.77 4.99 0.57
N ASP A 324 1.93 5.62 0.72
CA ASP A 324 2.80 6.02 -0.40
C ASP A 324 3.40 4.81 -1.14
N VAL A 325 3.73 3.73 -0.42
CA VAL A 325 4.16 2.46 -1.01
C VAL A 325 2.99 1.81 -1.75
N ALA A 326 1.86 1.61 -1.08
CA ALA A 326 0.65 1.03 -1.67
C ALA A 326 0.23 1.78 -2.93
N GLU A 327 0.31 3.11 -2.88
CA GLU A 327 0.02 3.96 -4.03
C GLU A 327 1.05 3.82 -5.14
N PHE A 328 2.35 3.85 -4.83
CA PHE A 328 3.42 3.74 -5.81
C PHE A 328 3.35 2.42 -6.59
N ILE A 329 3.11 1.32 -5.87
CA ILE A 329 3.06 -0.03 -6.45
C ILE A 329 1.68 -0.36 -7.04
N GLY A 330 0.69 0.52 -6.85
CA GLY A 330 -0.69 0.31 -7.28
C GLY A 330 -1.35 -0.88 -6.59
N ASP A 331 -1.14 -1.05 -5.27
CA ASP A 331 -1.70 -2.15 -4.48
C ASP A 331 -3.23 -2.23 -4.59
N LYS A 332 -3.73 -3.45 -4.70
CA LYS A 332 -5.16 -3.77 -4.77
C LYS A 332 -5.56 -4.90 -3.81
N ASN A 333 -4.63 -5.32 -2.94
CA ASN A 333 -4.81 -6.45 -2.04
C ASN A 333 -5.11 -5.97 -0.62
N ASP A 334 -4.52 -4.87 -0.16
CA ASP A 334 -4.78 -4.32 1.18
C ASP A 334 -6.24 -3.93 1.36
N GLY A 335 -6.85 -3.28 0.37
CA GLY A 335 -8.26 -2.88 0.45
C GLY A 335 -9.22 -4.07 0.60
N GLN A 336 -8.79 -5.29 0.24
CA GLN A 336 -9.54 -6.51 0.54
C GLN A 336 -9.21 -7.01 1.95
N ALA A 337 -7.94 -7.09 2.31
CA ALA A 337 -7.48 -7.66 3.59
C ALA A 337 -7.84 -6.80 4.82
N PHE A 338 -8.01 -5.49 4.64
CA PHE A 338 -8.21 -4.49 5.70
C PHE A 338 -9.47 -3.59 5.51
N ASP A 339 -10.35 -3.92 4.55
CA ASP A 339 -11.65 -3.29 4.23
C ASP A 339 -11.65 -1.82 3.74
N GLU A 340 -11.93 -1.61 2.44
CA GLU A 340 -12.39 -0.30 1.89
C GLU A 340 -13.48 -0.38 0.78
N THR A 341 -14.28 -1.45 0.65
CA THR A 341 -15.45 -1.44 -0.27
C THR A 341 -16.65 -2.29 0.16
N GLN A 342 -17.62 -1.71 0.87
CA GLN A 342 -19.07 -2.00 0.78
C GLN A 342 -19.87 -0.76 1.30
N PRO A 343 -21.08 -0.47 0.78
CA PRO A 343 -21.71 0.85 0.85
C PRO A 343 -22.31 1.16 2.22
N SER A 344 -21.80 2.20 2.90
CA SER A 344 -22.44 2.75 4.10
C SER A 344 -23.78 3.40 3.75
N GLN A 345 -24.88 2.80 4.23
CA GLN A 345 -26.14 3.51 4.41
C GLN A 345 -26.00 4.50 5.56
N THR A 346 -25.94 5.78 5.21
CA THR A 346 -25.96 6.90 6.16
C THR A 346 -27.37 7.02 6.75
N THR A 347 -27.57 6.59 7.99
CA THR A 347 -28.74 7.02 8.78
C THR A 347 -28.34 8.27 9.55
N THR A 348 -28.53 9.43 8.94
CA THR A 348 -28.41 10.74 9.60
C THR A 348 -29.45 10.85 10.71
N THR A 349 -29.01 10.94 11.96
CA THR A 349 -29.80 11.54 13.04
C THR A 349 -29.07 12.80 13.48
N ALA A 350 -29.61 13.94 13.09
CA ALA A 350 -29.11 15.25 13.49
C ALA A 350 -29.39 15.48 14.98
N SER A 351 -28.40 15.97 15.73
CA SER A 351 -28.66 16.69 16.97
C SER A 351 -27.67 17.83 17.11
N SER A 352 -28.24 19.02 17.19
CA SER A 352 -27.61 20.33 17.33
C SER A 352 -27.29 20.65 18.79
N THR A 353 -26.12 21.24 19.07
CA THR A 353 -25.89 22.37 19.99
C THR A 353 -24.39 22.70 19.98
N GLN A 354 -23.96 23.84 19.43
CA GLN A 354 -23.80 25.16 20.05
C GLN A 354 -22.55 25.29 20.95
N SER A 355 -21.70 26.23 20.52
CA SER A 355 -20.36 26.62 20.94
C SER A 355 -20.25 27.28 22.32
N THR A 356 -19.09 27.14 22.98
CA THR A 356 -18.43 28.22 23.72
C THR A 356 -16.91 28.00 23.80
N GLN A 357 -16.19 29.12 23.77
CA GLN A 357 -14.75 29.31 23.60
C GLN A 357 -14.14 29.86 24.91
N SER A 358 -12.92 29.47 25.27
CA SER A 358 -12.07 30.25 26.20
C SER A 358 -10.57 29.90 26.08
N THR A 359 -9.74 30.83 26.55
CA THR A 359 -8.42 31.21 26.01
C THR A 359 -7.33 31.20 27.11
N GLN A 360 -6.07 30.87 26.74
CA GLN A 360 -4.77 31.25 27.37
C GLN A 360 -4.44 30.74 28.81
N THR A 361 -3.19 30.44 29.25
CA THR A 361 -1.90 31.16 29.10
C THR A 361 -0.68 30.30 29.55
N THR A 362 0.53 30.79 29.22
CA THR A 362 1.91 30.23 29.26
C THR A 362 2.68 30.40 30.59
N GLN A 363 3.60 29.48 30.99
CA GLN A 363 5.07 29.69 31.25
C GLN A 363 5.82 28.59 32.06
N THR A 364 6.90 28.06 31.45
CA THR A 364 8.30 27.70 31.89
C THR A 364 8.66 27.53 33.38
N THR A 365 9.46 26.54 33.85
CA THR A 365 10.91 26.28 33.58
C THR A 365 11.39 25.00 34.32
N GLY A 366 12.40 24.25 33.80
CA GLY A 366 13.33 23.44 34.61
C GLY A 366 13.72 22.03 34.11
N THR A 367 15.02 21.79 33.92
CA THR A 367 15.71 20.66 33.26
C THR A 367 16.03 19.42 34.14
N THR A 368 16.00 18.20 33.58
CA THR A 368 17.14 17.25 33.34
C THR A 368 16.67 15.77 33.23
N THR A 369 17.23 15.10 32.21
CA THR A 369 17.14 13.73 31.65
C THR A 369 16.86 12.51 32.56
N THR A 370 15.98 11.60 32.09
CA THR A 370 16.28 10.17 31.75
C THR A 370 15.09 9.46 31.08
N GLN A 371 15.39 8.67 30.03
CA GLN A 371 14.62 7.56 29.42
C GLN A 371 13.24 7.87 28.74
N PRO A 372 13.06 7.59 27.42
CA PRO A 372 11.77 7.79 26.78
C PRO A 372 10.82 6.65 27.16
N THR A 373 9.79 6.99 27.93
CA THR A 373 8.55 6.22 28.05
C THR A 373 7.70 6.50 26.81
N ASP A 374 7.24 5.42 26.18
CA ASP A 374 6.13 5.45 25.22
C ASP A 374 4.87 5.84 25.99
N ASP A 375 4.54 7.13 25.98
CA ASP A 375 3.20 7.60 26.33
C ASP A 375 2.53 8.02 25.01
N ASP A 376 1.82 7.07 24.41
CA ASP A 376 0.66 7.36 23.57
C ASP A 376 -0.37 8.01 24.52
N ASP A 377 -0.31 9.33 24.67
CA ASP A 377 -1.42 10.08 25.24
C ASP A 377 -2.60 9.97 24.25
N ASP A 378 -3.51 9.06 24.58
CA ASP A 378 -4.91 9.10 24.18
C ASP A 378 -5.50 10.44 24.64
N ASP A 379 -5.48 11.45 23.77
CA ASP A 379 -6.27 12.66 23.94
C ASP A 379 -7.77 12.30 23.85
N GLU A 380 -8.36 12.06 25.02
CA GLU A 380 -9.78 12.19 25.28
C GLU A 380 -10.23 13.64 25.05
N ASN A 381 -11.33 13.78 24.30
CA ASN A 381 -12.00 15.03 23.90
C ASN A 381 -11.25 15.94 22.93
N ASP A 382 -11.30 15.61 21.64
CA ASP A 382 -11.15 16.62 20.60
C ASP A 382 -12.24 16.42 19.54
N ASN A 383 -12.92 17.52 19.17
CA ASN A 383 -14.01 17.53 18.18
C ASN A 383 -13.59 16.73 16.96
N GLY A 384 -14.42 15.79 16.50
CA GLY A 384 -14.11 14.70 15.55
C GLY A 384 -13.59 15.10 14.17
N GLU A 385 -12.57 15.94 14.11
CA GLU A 385 -11.90 16.55 12.99
C GLU A 385 -10.40 16.28 13.12
N VAL A 386 -9.71 16.32 11.99
CA VAL A 386 -8.29 16.05 11.88
C VAL A 386 -7.68 16.97 10.85
N VAL A 387 -6.49 17.49 11.15
CA VAL A 387 -5.72 18.33 10.24
C VAL A 387 -4.86 17.45 9.35
N ILE A 388 -5.04 17.59 8.04
CA ILE A 388 -4.29 16.90 6.99
C ILE A 388 -3.38 17.90 6.28
N THR A 389 -2.14 17.51 6.03
CA THR A 389 -1.17 18.29 5.24
C THR A 389 -1.17 17.78 3.79
N VAL A 390 -1.20 18.67 2.82
CA VAL A 390 -1.20 18.33 1.39
C VAL A 390 0.22 18.31 0.84
N THR A 391 0.56 17.25 0.11
CA THR A 391 1.81 17.18 -0.67
C THR A 391 1.46 17.09 -2.15
N VAL A 392 1.90 18.06 -2.95
CA VAL A 392 1.65 18.10 -4.41
C VAL A 392 2.96 18.26 -5.18
N ALA A 393 2.98 17.79 -6.42
CA ALA A 393 4.13 17.99 -7.30
C ALA A 393 4.35 19.49 -7.60
N ARG A 394 5.57 19.84 -8.01
CA ARG A 394 5.93 21.21 -8.36
C ARG A 394 5.00 21.76 -9.46
N ARG A 395 4.55 23.01 -9.30
CA ARG A 395 3.57 23.68 -10.18
C ARG A 395 2.22 22.97 -10.27
N MET A 396 1.80 22.29 -9.21
CA MET A 396 0.46 21.71 -9.10
C MET A 396 -0.25 22.19 -7.83
N SER A 397 -1.55 21.94 -7.77
CA SER A 397 -2.40 22.11 -6.60
C SER A 397 -3.49 21.04 -6.60
N ILE A 398 -4.23 20.94 -5.51
CA ILE A 398 -5.52 20.25 -5.50
C ILE A 398 -6.65 21.25 -5.32
N ARG A 399 -7.83 20.89 -5.85
CA ARG A 399 -9.09 21.59 -5.64
C ARG A 399 -10.04 20.66 -4.90
N LEU A 400 -10.39 20.99 -3.66
CA LEU A 400 -11.38 20.25 -2.88
C LEU A 400 -12.79 20.46 -3.45
N GLU A 401 -13.72 19.57 -3.11
CA GLU A 401 -15.13 19.66 -3.52
C GLU A 401 -15.81 20.98 -3.11
N ASN A 402 -15.40 21.56 -1.98
CA ASN A 402 -15.87 22.87 -1.51
C ASN A 402 -15.24 24.07 -2.25
N GLY A 403 -14.44 23.82 -3.30
CA GLY A 403 -13.76 24.84 -4.10
C GLY A 403 -12.45 25.36 -3.49
N LYS A 404 -12.05 24.92 -2.28
CA LYS A 404 -10.78 25.32 -1.69
C LYS A 404 -9.61 24.77 -2.50
N ILE A 405 -8.67 25.63 -2.87
CA ILE A 405 -7.46 25.26 -3.61
C ILE A 405 -6.29 25.20 -2.64
N LEU A 406 -5.54 24.10 -2.66
CA LEU A 406 -4.46 23.81 -1.73
C LEU A 406 -3.17 23.48 -2.49
N LYS A 407 -2.06 24.10 -2.08
CA LYS A 407 -0.71 23.93 -2.60
C LYS A 407 0.13 23.03 -1.67
N ASN A 408 1.37 22.78 -2.07
CA ASN A 408 2.28 21.94 -1.30
C ASN A 408 2.54 22.52 0.09
N GLY A 409 2.32 21.71 1.12
CA GLY A 409 2.45 22.10 2.53
C GLY A 409 1.21 22.75 3.13
N ASP A 410 0.19 23.07 2.32
CA ASP A 410 -1.06 23.62 2.84
C ASP A 410 -1.79 22.57 3.69
N LYS A 411 -2.56 23.06 4.66
CA LYS A 411 -3.32 22.22 5.58
C LYS A 411 -4.82 22.44 5.41
N PHE A 412 -5.59 21.39 5.65
CA PHE A 412 -7.03 21.49 5.76
C PHE A 412 -7.53 20.55 6.85
N THR A 413 -8.70 20.88 7.38
CA THR A 413 -9.38 20.08 8.39
C THR A 413 -10.47 19.27 7.73
N MET A 414 -10.63 18.02 8.15
CA MET A 414 -11.73 17.15 7.72
C MET A 414 -12.20 16.30 8.90
N PRO A 415 -13.40 15.70 8.84
CA PRO A 415 -13.84 14.78 9.87
C PRO A 415 -12.87 13.61 10.03
N LYS A 416 -12.58 13.24 11.28
CA LYS A 416 -11.82 12.03 11.63
C LYS A 416 -12.57 10.82 11.07
N LEU A 417 -11.85 10.01 10.30
CA LEU A 417 -12.41 8.85 9.57
C LEU A 417 -13.38 9.22 8.43
N GLY A 418 -13.52 10.51 8.12
CA GLY A 418 -14.28 10.97 6.98
C GLY A 418 -13.53 10.79 5.66
N THR A 419 -14.26 10.98 4.57
CA THR A 419 -13.74 11.00 3.20
C THR A 419 -13.99 12.37 2.59
N ILE A 420 -13.02 12.88 1.84
CA ILE A 420 -13.15 14.08 1.01
C ILE A 420 -12.97 13.73 -0.46
N ARG A 421 -13.47 14.61 -1.33
CA ARG A 421 -13.22 14.58 -2.77
C ARG A 421 -12.36 15.75 -3.21
N TYR A 422 -11.50 15.50 -4.19
CA TYR A 422 -10.62 16.52 -4.76
C TYR A 422 -10.29 16.24 -6.23
N GLN A 423 -9.90 17.29 -6.94
CA GLN A 423 -9.33 17.23 -8.28
C GLN A 423 -7.88 17.70 -8.22
N VAL A 424 -7.06 17.19 -9.13
CA VAL A 424 -5.66 17.61 -9.29
C VAL A 424 -5.61 18.69 -10.36
N CYS A 425 -4.76 19.70 -10.15
CA CYS A 425 -4.64 20.84 -11.04
C CYS A 425 -3.17 21.11 -11.39
N THR A 426 -2.90 21.44 -12.66
CA THR A 426 -1.65 22.09 -13.06
C THR A 426 -1.82 23.59 -12.88
N ASN A 427 -0.90 24.23 -12.18
CA ASN A 427 -0.90 25.67 -12.00
C ASN A 427 -0.41 26.38 -13.27
N ASN A 428 -0.79 27.63 -13.46
CA ASN A 428 -0.02 28.52 -14.34
C ASN A 428 1.40 28.64 -13.76
N TRP A 429 2.42 28.48 -14.61
CA TRP A 429 3.82 28.41 -14.16
C TRP A 429 4.39 29.75 -13.74
N ASP A 430 3.92 30.86 -14.32
CA ASP A 430 4.42 32.19 -13.97
C ASP A 430 3.87 32.63 -12.62
N THR A 431 2.56 32.45 -12.41
CA THR A 431 1.88 32.83 -11.16
C THR A 431 1.90 31.74 -10.09
N ASN A 432 2.36 30.54 -10.43
CA ASN A 432 2.24 29.33 -9.61
C ASN A 432 0.82 29.08 -9.06
N THR A 433 -0.21 29.45 -9.80
CA THR A 433 -1.59 29.44 -9.29
C THR A 433 -2.54 28.75 -10.25
N TYR A 434 -3.45 27.96 -9.69
CA TYR A 434 -4.65 27.49 -10.35
C TYR A 434 -5.85 28.29 -9.80
N THR A 435 -6.81 28.61 -10.67
CA THR A 435 -8.10 29.18 -10.31
C THR A 435 -9.18 28.63 -11.23
N ASP A 436 -10.41 28.50 -10.71
CA ASP A 436 -11.56 28.02 -11.51
C ASP A 436 -11.91 28.97 -12.68
N ASP A 437 -11.51 30.24 -12.59
CA ASP A 437 -11.84 31.30 -13.55
C ASP A 437 -10.80 31.50 -14.67
N GLY A 438 -9.67 30.78 -14.68
CA GLY A 438 -8.84 30.74 -15.89
C GLY A 438 -7.34 30.53 -15.74
N GLN A 439 -6.78 30.47 -14.53
CA GLN A 439 -5.36 30.13 -14.36
C GLN A 439 -5.18 28.63 -14.18
N GLY A 440 -4.26 28.03 -14.95
CA GLY A 440 -3.98 26.61 -14.87
C GLY A 440 -5.06 25.71 -15.47
N ILE A 441 -4.96 24.43 -15.17
CA ILE A 441 -5.75 23.35 -15.78
C ILE A 441 -6.19 22.41 -14.66
N ALA A 442 -7.48 22.14 -14.53
CA ALA A 442 -8.00 21.09 -13.65
C ALA A 442 -8.28 19.79 -14.42
N GLY A 443 -7.98 18.66 -13.79
CA GLY A 443 -8.36 17.35 -14.31
C GLY A 443 -9.85 17.10 -14.12
N GLN A 444 -10.45 16.38 -15.06
CA GLN A 444 -11.84 15.92 -14.90
C GLN A 444 -11.95 14.74 -13.94
N LYS A 445 -10.85 14.02 -13.67
CA LYS A 445 -10.84 12.92 -12.72
C LYS A 445 -10.94 13.45 -11.28
N VAL A 446 -11.98 13.00 -10.57
CA VAL A 446 -12.17 13.23 -9.14
C VAL A 446 -11.56 12.08 -8.37
N PHE A 447 -10.82 12.41 -7.32
CA PHE A 447 -10.17 11.49 -6.40
C PHE A 447 -10.81 11.60 -5.02
N GLU A 448 -10.66 10.54 -4.23
CA GLU A 448 -11.15 10.45 -2.86
C GLU A 448 -9.98 10.25 -1.90
N PHE A 449 -10.06 10.85 -0.71
CA PHE A 449 -9.11 10.65 0.38
C PHE A 449 -9.87 10.41 1.67
N THR A 450 -9.59 9.30 2.33
CA THR A 450 -10.20 8.90 3.60
C THR A 450 -9.15 9.00 4.70
N HIS A 451 -9.47 9.73 5.78
CA HIS A 451 -8.60 9.75 6.95
C HIS A 451 -8.64 8.37 7.63
N GLN A 452 -7.49 7.82 8.00
CA GLN A 452 -7.41 6.52 8.68
C GLN A 452 -6.79 6.69 10.07
N LYS A 453 -7.33 5.96 11.07
CA LYS A 453 -6.79 5.96 12.43
C LYS A 453 -5.34 5.43 12.39
N ASN A 454 -4.44 6.05 13.15
CA ASN A 454 -3.03 5.67 13.28
C ASN A 454 -2.21 5.74 11.97
N LYS A 455 -2.69 6.45 10.94
CA LYS A 455 -1.90 6.75 9.74
C LYS A 455 -1.42 8.20 9.72
N GLU A 456 -0.37 8.42 8.94
CA GLU A 456 0.15 9.75 8.68
C GLU A 456 -0.94 10.68 8.13
N ARG A 457 -1.00 11.90 8.66
CA ARG A 457 -1.99 12.91 8.29
C ARG A 457 -1.56 13.70 7.05
N TYR A 458 -1.23 12.99 5.98
CA TYR A 458 -0.82 13.56 4.69
C TYR A 458 -1.70 13.09 3.53
N LEU A 459 -2.17 14.03 2.72
CA LEU A 459 -2.73 13.78 1.40
C LEU A 459 -1.63 13.99 0.36
N ARG A 460 -1.04 12.89 -0.13
CA ARG A 460 0.01 12.93 -1.15
C ARG A 460 -0.56 12.69 -2.54
N VAL A 461 -0.29 13.62 -3.45
CA VAL A 461 -0.74 13.57 -4.85
C VAL A 461 0.42 13.84 -5.82
N ASP A 462 1.66 13.83 -5.33
CA ASP A 462 2.90 14.09 -6.07
C ASP A 462 3.41 12.86 -6.85
N ASN A 463 2.49 12.05 -7.40
CA ASN A 463 2.80 10.81 -8.10
C ASN A 463 1.95 10.61 -9.38
N ASN A 464 2.35 9.64 -10.20
CA ASN A 464 1.77 9.41 -11.53
C ASN A 464 0.34 8.81 -11.52
N ARG A 465 -0.25 8.52 -10.35
CA ARG A 465 -1.68 8.18 -10.24
C ARG A 465 -2.56 9.41 -10.45
N HIS A 466 -2.03 10.58 -10.11
CA HIS A 466 -2.76 11.83 -10.00
C HIS A 466 -2.58 12.72 -11.23
N PHE A 467 -1.44 12.60 -11.90
CA PHE A 467 -1.10 13.35 -13.10
C PHE A 467 -0.24 12.51 -14.05
N MET A 468 -0.13 12.95 -15.29
CA MET A 468 0.80 12.42 -16.28
C MET A 468 1.89 13.46 -16.59
N PRO A 469 3.18 13.15 -16.38
CA PRO A 469 4.27 13.97 -16.91
C PRO A 469 4.37 13.76 -18.43
N VAL A 470 3.86 14.72 -19.20
CA VAL A 470 3.91 14.69 -20.67
C VAL A 470 5.17 15.40 -21.14
N ARG A 471 5.97 14.72 -21.96
CA ARG A 471 7.19 15.25 -22.59
C ARG A 471 6.93 15.63 -24.03
N PHE A 472 7.48 16.77 -24.44
CA PHE A 472 7.37 17.27 -25.80
C PHE A 472 8.72 17.15 -26.52
N HIS A 473 8.69 16.58 -27.72
CA HIS A 473 9.90 16.37 -28.52
C HIS A 473 9.66 16.77 -29.97
N PHE A 474 10.65 17.45 -30.56
CA PHE A 474 10.67 17.77 -31.97
C PHE A 474 11.60 16.79 -32.70
N VAL A 475 11.04 16.03 -33.65
CA VAL A 475 11.74 14.95 -34.38
C VAL A 475 13.03 15.43 -35.06
N LYS A 476 13.07 16.70 -35.51
CA LYS A 476 14.25 17.31 -36.14
C LYS A 476 15.16 18.05 -35.14
N GLY A 477 15.13 17.64 -33.88
CA GLY A 477 15.88 18.25 -32.78
C GLY A 477 15.13 19.41 -32.11
N ASP A 478 15.36 19.56 -30.81
CA ASP A 478 14.62 20.46 -29.93
C ASP A 478 15.15 21.91 -29.90
N TYR A 479 16.38 22.13 -30.39
CA TYR A 479 17.05 23.42 -30.29
C TYR A 479 16.29 24.57 -30.97
N ARG A 480 16.02 25.65 -30.22
CA ARG A 480 15.25 26.85 -30.64
C ARG A 480 13.80 26.56 -31.04
N LYS A 481 13.21 25.49 -30.51
CA LYS A 481 11.79 25.16 -30.67
C LYS A 481 11.10 25.19 -29.32
N LEU A 482 9.90 25.74 -29.25
CA LEU A 482 9.19 25.97 -27.99
C LEU A 482 7.86 25.23 -27.97
N THR A 483 7.46 24.79 -26.78
CA THR A 483 6.13 24.26 -26.49
C THR A 483 5.34 25.30 -25.70
N GLY A 484 4.19 25.70 -26.23
CA GLY A 484 3.18 26.47 -25.51
C GLY A 484 2.06 25.55 -25.02
N VAL A 485 1.49 25.88 -23.87
CA VAL A 485 0.36 25.16 -23.28
C VAL A 485 -0.62 26.17 -22.73
N ASP A 486 -1.82 26.18 -23.26
CA ASP A 486 -2.83 27.15 -22.86
C ASP A 486 -3.14 27.01 -21.36
N LYS A 487 -3.27 28.16 -20.69
CA LYS A 487 -3.52 28.32 -19.24
C LYS A 487 -2.40 27.86 -18.30
N ALA A 488 -1.51 26.95 -18.72
CA ALA A 488 -0.38 26.50 -17.91
C ALA A 488 0.89 27.31 -18.15
N LEU A 489 1.18 27.70 -19.40
CA LEU A 489 2.36 28.50 -19.76
C LEU A 489 1.92 29.82 -20.37
N SER A 490 2.33 30.96 -19.79
CA SER A 490 2.08 32.26 -20.42
C SER A 490 3.15 32.60 -21.47
N THR A 491 4.34 31.98 -21.38
CA THR A 491 5.40 32.03 -22.39
C THR A 491 5.79 30.62 -22.82
N PRO A 492 5.82 30.29 -24.13
CA PRO A 492 6.31 29.00 -24.62
C PRO A 492 7.76 28.72 -24.18
N LEU A 493 8.08 27.46 -23.85
CA LEU A 493 9.39 27.06 -23.32
C LEU A 493 10.05 25.98 -24.18
N GLU A 494 11.38 25.96 -24.20
CA GLU A 494 12.15 24.99 -24.99
C GLU A 494 12.06 23.59 -24.39
N SER A 495 11.54 22.64 -25.18
CA SER A 495 11.32 21.20 -24.91
C SER A 495 11.41 20.76 -23.44
N LEU A 496 10.27 20.83 -22.74
CA LEU A 496 10.11 20.46 -21.33
C LEU A 496 9.14 19.30 -21.12
N SER A 497 9.12 18.81 -19.89
CA SER A 497 8.07 17.95 -19.34
C SER A 497 7.09 18.79 -18.52
N ILE A 498 5.79 18.57 -18.70
CA ILE A 498 4.74 19.23 -17.91
C ILE A 498 3.87 18.17 -17.26
N ASN A 499 3.62 18.32 -15.96
CA ASN A 499 2.69 17.46 -15.23
C ASN A 499 1.27 17.94 -15.52
N PHE A 500 0.46 17.09 -16.12
CA PHE A 500 -0.94 17.38 -16.44
C PHE A 500 -1.88 16.50 -15.63
N PRO A 501 -2.99 17.03 -15.07
CA PRO A 501 -3.92 16.21 -14.31
C PRO A 501 -4.67 15.25 -15.24
N LEU A 502 -4.91 14.03 -14.74
CA LEU A 502 -5.59 13.01 -15.53
C LEU A 502 -7.02 13.40 -15.89
N GLY A 503 -7.43 13.04 -17.10
CA GLY A 503 -8.74 13.35 -17.66
C GLY A 503 -8.87 14.79 -18.17
N ALA A 504 -7.82 15.62 -18.12
CA ALA A 504 -7.86 16.92 -18.76
C ALA A 504 -7.77 16.80 -20.29
N THR A 505 -8.44 17.72 -20.99
CA THR A 505 -8.14 18.01 -22.40
C THR A 505 -7.37 19.31 -22.45
N VAL A 506 -6.17 19.28 -23.01
CA VAL A 506 -5.25 20.43 -23.00
C VAL A 506 -4.88 20.83 -24.42
N ASN A 507 -4.87 22.12 -24.71
CA ASN A 507 -4.37 22.63 -25.99
C ASN A 507 -2.88 22.91 -25.86
N VAL A 508 -2.09 22.25 -26.72
CA VAL A 508 -0.65 22.41 -26.81
C VAL A 508 -0.26 22.94 -28.18
N LYS A 509 0.82 23.73 -28.22
CA LYS A 509 1.27 24.45 -29.40
C LYS A 509 2.77 24.26 -29.59
N ALA A 510 3.18 23.95 -30.81
CA ALA A 510 4.58 23.89 -31.19
C ALA A 510 4.99 25.19 -31.89
N TYR A 511 6.15 25.74 -31.50
CA TYR A 511 6.72 26.95 -32.09
C TYR A 511 8.11 26.67 -32.64
N VAL A 512 8.40 27.17 -33.84
CA VAL A 512 9.73 27.14 -34.46
C VAL A 512 10.11 28.57 -34.80
N LYS A 513 11.29 29.03 -34.34
CA LYS A 513 11.72 30.44 -34.50
C LYS A 513 10.65 31.44 -34.04
N ASN A 514 10.03 31.16 -32.89
CA ASN A 514 8.95 31.94 -32.26
C ASN A 514 7.65 32.06 -33.06
N GLN A 515 7.47 31.30 -34.15
CA GLN A 515 6.21 31.21 -34.88
C GLN A 515 5.51 29.90 -34.54
N MET A 516 4.22 29.95 -34.21
CA MET A 516 3.41 28.75 -33.99
C MET A 516 3.29 27.98 -35.32
N VAL A 517 3.77 26.75 -35.34
CA VAL A 517 3.72 25.88 -36.53
C VAL A 517 2.64 24.81 -36.43
N GLU A 518 2.24 24.44 -35.21
CA GLU A 518 1.26 23.40 -34.97
C GLU A 518 0.50 23.62 -33.65
N SER A 519 -0.77 23.23 -33.59
CA SER A 519 -1.57 23.19 -32.37
C SER A 519 -2.40 21.91 -32.33
N ARG A 520 -2.50 21.27 -31.17
CA ARG A 520 -3.26 20.04 -30.97
C ARG A 520 -3.95 20.05 -29.61
N ASN A 521 -5.14 19.45 -29.55
CA ASN A 521 -5.77 19.10 -28.28
C ASN A 521 -5.32 17.69 -27.88
N LEU A 522 -4.86 17.53 -26.66
CA LEU A 522 -4.45 16.27 -26.09
C LEU A 522 -5.40 15.88 -24.96
N PHE A 523 -5.92 14.67 -25.02
CA PHE A 523 -6.57 14.06 -23.87
C PHE A 523 -5.50 13.40 -22.99
N ILE A 524 -5.44 13.81 -21.73
CA ILE A 524 -4.42 13.36 -20.79
C ILE A 524 -4.92 12.10 -20.09
N ASP A 525 -4.35 10.96 -20.46
CA ASP A 525 -4.53 9.68 -19.78
C ASP A 525 -3.20 9.16 -19.21
N SER A 526 -3.25 7.98 -18.59
CA SER A 526 -2.08 7.37 -17.97
C SER A 526 -1.10 6.73 -18.98
N LYS A 527 -1.27 6.93 -20.29
CA LYS A 527 -0.42 6.36 -21.34
C LYS A 527 0.24 7.42 -22.23
N LEU A 528 -0.21 8.67 -22.17
CA LEU A 528 0.32 9.76 -22.99
C LEU A 528 1.63 10.34 -22.39
N GLU A 529 2.74 9.61 -22.48
CA GLU A 529 4.04 10.10 -21.98
C GLU A 529 4.74 11.06 -22.96
N TRP A 530 4.58 10.85 -24.27
CA TRP A 530 5.31 11.57 -25.30
C TRP A 530 4.40 12.22 -26.33
N VAL A 531 4.72 13.46 -26.68
CA VAL A 531 4.13 14.21 -27.78
C VAL A 531 5.23 14.59 -28.75
N ASN A 532 5.18 14.00 -29.93
CA ASN A 532 6.15 14.24 -30.99
C ASN A 532 5.61 15.25 -32.01
N TRP A 533 6.39 16.30 -32.24
CA TRP A 533 6.18 17.30 -33.27
C TRP A 533 7.04 16.95 -34.50
N ASN A 534 6.44 16.93 -35.68
CA ASN A 534 7.12 16.55 -36.93
C ASN A 534 7.98 17.70 -37.53
N HIS A 535 8.30 18.72 -36.72
CA HIS A 535 8.91 19.98 -37.14
C HIS A 535 10.36 20.12 -36.71
#